data_AF-A0A4R3PDE1-F1
#
_entry.id   AF-A0A4R3PDE1-F1
#
_cell.length_a   1.000
_cell.length_b   1.000
_cell.length_c   1.000
_cell.angle_alpha   90.00
_cell.angle_beta   90.00
_cell.angle_gamma   90.00
#
_symmetry.space_group_name_H-M   'P 1'
#
loop_
_entity.id
_entity.type
_entity.pdbx_description
1 polymer ?
#
loop_
_entity_poly.entity_id
_entity_poly.type
_entity_poly.pdbx_seq_one_letter_code
_entity_poly.pdbx_strand_id
1 'polypeptide(L)'
;MNKEKQIFVAVALLGVLVGWLTTFIPKEHLKGHYLANTASVVNPPEKIIYNQASVNIEFKKNNSYELLYVSTKEAGFTSSGTYVVTQHDISLDETQHEQIIPDRELTFYEKVMISEGSVLSSDAMTYIPLNDRELLLVTQRGMIHFCKKVACADLPAYSNSEPEVNIN
;
A
#
# COMPACT_ATOMS: atom_id res chain seq x y z
N MET A 1 24.37 44.65 25.89
CA MET A 1 23.80 43.30 25.76
C MET A 1 24.94 42.33 25.45
N ASN A 2 25.08 41.22 26.19
CA ASN A 2 26.29 40.39 26.17
C ASN A 2 26.39 39.60 24.83
N LYS A 3 27.56 39.59 24.18
CA LYS A 3 27.76 38.98 22.84
C LYS A 3 27.30 37.51 22.79
N GLU A 4 27.50 36.77 23.88
CA GLU A 4 27.07 35.39 24.02
C GLU A 4 25.54 35.23 23.93
N LYS A 5 24.78 36.16 24.53
CA LYS A 5 23.30 36.15 24.45
C LYS A 5 22.81 36.44 23.03
N GLN A 6 23.51 37.26 22.26
CA GLN A 6 23.16 37.53 20.87
C GLN A 6 23.41 36.31 19.97
N ILE A 7 24.50 35.58 20.20
CA ILE A 7 24.80 34.34 19.47
C ILE A 7 23.74 33.29 19.76
N PHE A 8 23.35 33.10 21.03
CA PHE A 8 22.29 32.15 21.40
C PHE A 8 20.95 32.46 20.74
N VAL A 9 20.55 33.74 20.73
CA VAL A 9 19.30 34.17 20.07
C VAL A 9 19.37 33.95 18.56
N ALA A 10 20.52 34.24 17.93
CA ALA A 10 20.70 34.02 16.50
C ALA A 10 20.63 32.53 16.13
N VAL A 11 21.25 31.64 16.92
CA VAL A 11 21.20 30.19 16.71
C VAL A 11 19.78 29.65 16.91
N ALA A 12 19.06 30.12 17.94
CA ALA A 12 17.68 29.72 18.17
C ALA A 12 16.76 30.15 17.01
N LEU A 13 16.90 31.38 16.52
CA LEU A 13 16.15 31.87 15.37
C LEU A 13 16.48 31.08 14.10
N LEU A 14 17.76 30.75 13.86
CA LEU A 14 18.16 29.91 12.73
C LEU A 14 17.56 28.50 12.82
N GLY A 15 17.54 27.89 14.01
CA GLY A 15 16.94 26.57 14.23
C GLY A 15 15.43 26.58 13.92
N VAL A 16 14.71 27.62 14.35
CA VAL A 16 13.28 27.79 14.03
C VAL A 16 13.08 27.99 12.53
N LEU A 17 13.93 28.78 11.88
CA LEU A 17 13.83 29.07 10.44
C LEU A 17 14.09 27.82 9.60
N VAL A 18 15.10 27.02 9.97
CA VAL A 18 15.39 25.74 9.32
C VAL A 18 14.27 24.74 9.54
N GLY A 19 13.76 24.60 10.77
CA GLY A 19 12.61 23.73 11.08
C GLY A 19 11.32 24.16 10.38
N TRP A 20 11.14 25.45 10.13
CA TRP A 20 10.03 25.96 9.32
C TRP A 20 10.22 25.62 7.83
N LEU A 21 11.43 25.80 7.30
CA LEU A 21 11.76 25.49 5.89
C LEU A 21 11.56 24.02 5.53
N THR A 22 11.81 23.08 6.45
CA THR A 22 11.58 21.66 6.17
C THR A 22 10.11 21.32 5.91
N THR A 23 9.17 22.13 6.40
CA THR A 23 7.73 21.95 6.11
C THR A 23 7.35 22.27 4.66
N PHE A 24 8.22 22.98 3.92
CA PHE A 24 8.04 23.31 2.49
C PHE A 24 8.75 22.35 1.55
N ILE A 25 9.48 21.35 2.07
CA ILE A 25 10.07 20.31 1.24
C ILE A 25 8.91 19.51 0.64
N PRO A 26 8.81 19.42 -0.71
CA PRO A 26 7.67 18.77 -1.35
C PRO A 26 7.57 17.33 -0.89
N LYS A 27 6.37 16.95 -0.45
CA LYS A 27 6.00 15.56 -0.17
C LYS A 27 6.33 14.71 -1.39
N GLU A 28 6.97 13.56 -1.19
CA GLU A 28 7.16 12.59 -2.28
C GLU A 28 5.79 12.26 -2.87
N HIS A 29 5.56 12.68 -4.11
CA HIS A 29 4.36 12.29 -4.81
C HIS A 29 4.58 10.91 -5.42
N LEU A 30 3.98 9.89 -4.81
CA LEU A 30 3.74 8.63 -5.50
C LEU A 30 2.99 8.94 -6.80
N LYS A 31 3.55 8.51 -7.94
CA LYS A 31 3.01 8.78 -9.27
C LYS A 31 3.22 7.57 -10.16
N GLY A 32 2.20 7.26 -10.96
CA GLY A 32 2.23 6.21 -11.95
C GLY A 32 1.58 4.91 -11.48
N HIS A 33 1.76 3.86 -12.29
CA HIS A 33 1.12 2.57 -12.10
C HIS A 33 2.03 1.60 -11.36
N TYR A 34 1.47 0.98 -10.33
CA TYR A 34 2.10 -0.01 -9.49
C TYR A 34 1.29 -1.31 -9.52
N LEU A 35 1.99 -2.44 -9.51
CA LEU A 35 1.44 -3.78 -9.53
C LEU A 35 1.96 -4.55 -8.31
N ALA A 36 1.10 -5.36 -7.72
CA ALA A 36 1.47 -6.34 -6.72
C ALA A 36 0.75 -7.66 -7.02
N ASN A 37 1.48 -8.77 -6.88
CA ASN A 37 0.88 -10.10 -6.83
C ASN A 37 0.93 -10.54 -5.37
N THR A 38 -0.17 -10.38 -4.67
CA THR A 38 -0.25 -10.67 -3.24
C THR A 38 -0.68 -12.11 -3.02
N ALA A 39 -0.16 -12.71 -1.95
CA ALA A 39 -0.65 -13.96 -1.42
C ALA A 39 -0.94 -13.75 0.07
N SER A 40 -2.17 -14.03 0.48
CA SER A 40 -2.54 -14.14 1.89
C SER A 40 -2.84 -15.59 2.23
N VAL A 41 -2.31 -16.01 3.37
CA VAL A 41 -2.54 -17.35 3.93
C VAL A 41 -3.39 -17.19 5.17
N VAL A 42 -4.61 -17.73 5.13
CA VAL A 42 -5.50 -17.80 6.29
C VAL A 42 -5.45 -19.23 6.81
N ASN A 43 -5.10 -19.41 8.08
CA ASN A 43 -4.95 -20.73 8.70
C ASN A 43 -6.02 -20.97 9.77
N PRO A 44 -7.30 -21.15 9.40
CA PRO A 44 -8.31 -21.62 10.34
C PRO A 44 -8.07 -23.11 10.69
N PRO A 45 -8.60 -23.59 11.83
CA PRO A 45 -8.31 -24.93 12.36
C PRO A 45 -8.60 -26.09 11.40
N GLU A 46 -9.55 -25.93 10.48
CA GLU A 46 -10.03 -27.00 9.61
C GLU A 46 -9.27 -27.09 8.28
N LYS A 47 -8.76 -25.97 7.75
CA LYS A 47 -8.17 -25.92 6.41
C LYS A 47 -7.39 -24.64 6.15
N ILE A 48 -6.15 -24.75 5.68
CA ILE A 48 -5.39 -23.59 5.18
C ILE A 48 -6.00 -23.05 3.88
N ILE A 49 -6.23 -21.75 3.83
CA ILE A 49 -6.79 -21.04 2.68
C ILE A 49 -5.71 -20.12 2.12
N TYR A 50 -5.34 -20.38 0.87
CA TYR A 50 -4.46 -19.51 0.09
C TYR A 50 -5.32 -18.59 -0.77
N ASN A 51 -5.13 -17.29 -0.63
CA ASN A 51 -5.79 -16.29 -1.45
C ASN A 51 -4.72 -15.49 -2.18
N GLN A 52 -4.69 -15.64 -3.50
CA GLN A 52 -3.79 -14.90 -4.36
C GLN A 52 -4.58 -13.88 -5.16
N ALA A 53 -4.06 -12.67 -5.22
CA ALA A 53 -4.68 -11.59 -5.95
C ALA A 53 -3.66 -10.76 -6.71
N SER A 54 -4.09 -10.27 -7.87
CA SER A 54 -3.41 -9.21 -8.57
C SER A 54 -4.00 -7.89 -8.12
N VAL A 55 -3.13 -6.98 -7.69
CA VAL A 55 -3.47 -5.64 -7.25
C VAL A 55 -2.78 -4.65 -8.18
N ASN A 56 -3.55 -3.77 -8.80
CA ASN A 56 -3.04 -2.71 -9.65
C ASN A 56 -3.53 -1.38 -9.09
N ILE A 57 -2.60 -0.49 -8.75
CA ILE A 57 -2.92 0.85 -8.26
C ILE A 57 -2.21 1.91 -9.11
N GLU A 58 -2.98 2.90 -9.56
CA GLU A 58 -2.45 4.07 -10.23
C GLU A 58 -2.59 5.29 -9.33
N PHE A 59 -1.48 5.95 -9.04
CA PHE A 59 -1.46 7.26 -8.38
C PHE A 59 -1.37 8.38 -9.41
N LYS A 60 -2.43 9.18 -9.50
CA LYS A 60 -2.55 10.29 -10.46
C LYS A 60 -1.98 11.59 -9.88
N LYS A 61 -1.61 12.52 -10.77
CA LYS A 61 -0.96 13.79 -10.39
C LYS A 61 -1.82 14.73 -9.53
N ASN A 62 -3.14 14.55 -9.56
CA ASN A 62 -4.14 15.33 -8.82
C ASN A 62 -4.47 14.71 -7.45
N ASN A 63 -3.59 13.88 -6.89
CA ASN A 63 -3.80 13.17 -5.62
C ASN A 63 -5.02 12.22 -5.62
N SER A 64 -5.47 11.77 -6.79
CA SER A 64 -6.47 10.70 -6.88
C SER A 64 -5.81 9.36 -7.18
N TYR A 65 -6.46 8.26 -6.79
CA TYR A 65 -6.01 6.92 -7.11
C TYR A 65 -7.11 6.10 -7.80
N GLU A 66 -6.68 5.12 -8.59
CA GLU A 66 -7.53 4.03 -9.10
C GLU A 66 -6.89 2.70 -8.73
N LEU A 67 -7.69 1.79 -8.18
CA LEU A 67 -7.28 0.51 -7.67
C LEU A 67 -8.14 -0.58 -8.30
N LEU A 68 -7.49 -1.65 -8.74
CA LEU A 68 -8.11 -2.89 -9.16
C LEU A 68 -7.51 -4.02 -8.31
N TYR A 69 -8.38 -4.75 -7.64
CA TYR A 69 -8.04 -5.98 -6.93
C TYR A 69 -8.81 -7.13 -7.56
N VAL A 70 -8.11 -8.18 -8.01
CA VAL A 70 -8.75 -9.38 -8.58
C VAL A 70 -8.07 -10.62 -8.04
N SER A 71 -8.85 -11.49 -7.38
CA SER A 71 -8.38 -12.80 -6.93
C SER A 71 -8.27 -13.78 -8.10
N THR A 72 -7.51 -14.86 -7.91
CA THR A 72 -7.42 -15.98 -8.86
C THR A 72 -8.76 -16.67 -9.16
N LYS A 73 -9.77 -16.47 -8.30
CA LYS A 73 -11.13 -17.01 -8.50
C LYS A 73 -12.09 -15.99 -9.10
N GLU A 74 -11.55 -14.94 -9.72
CA GLU A 74 -12.27 -13.88 -10.45
C GLU A 74 -13.18 -13.00 -9.57
N ALA A 75 -13.17 -13.19 -8.25
CA ALA A 75 -13.79 -12.27 -7.31
C ALA A 75 -12.85 -11.08 -7.06
N GLY A 76 -13.37 -9.86 -7.08
CA GLY A 76 -12.55 -8.67 -6.93
C GLY A 76 -13.34 -7.40 -6.68
N PHE A 77 -12.67 -6.26 -6.80
CA PHE A 77 -13.31 -4.95 -6.79
C PHE A 77 -12.45 -3.93 -7.52
N THR A 78 -13.10 -2.86 -7.97
CA THR A 78 -12.44 -1.60 -8.34
C THR A 78 -12.74 -0.54 -7.29
N SER A 79 -11.75 0.27 -6.98
CA SER A 79 -11.85 1.35 -6.00
C SER A 79 -11.19 2.61 -6.54
N SER A 80 -11.78 3.76 -6.25
CA SER A 80 -11.16 5.05 -6.58
C SER A 80 -11.47 6.11 -5.53
N GLY A 81 -10.57 7.08 -5.43
CA GLY A 81 -10.69 8.12 -4.41
C GLY A 81 -9.49 9.04 -4.38
N THR A 82 -9.22 9.63 -3.21
CA THR A 82 -8.06 10.49 -3.01
C THR A 82 -7.02 9.81 -2.13
N TYR A 83 -5.77 10.20 -2.26
CA TYR A 83 -4.72 9.69 -1.41
C TYR A 83 -3.89 10.82 -0.80
N VAL A 84 -3.44 10.58 0.43
CA VAL A 84 -2.56 11.50 1.17
C VAL A 84 -1.31 10.73 1.55
N VAL A 85 -0.15 11.26 1.17
CA VAL A 85 1.16 10.72 1.53
C VAL A 85 1.82 11.65 2.55
N THR A 86 2.32 11.07 3.63
CA THR A 86 3.27 11.69 4.56
C THR A 86 4.65 11.08 4.34
N GLN A 87 5.64 11.43 5.15
CA GLN A 87 6.99 10.86 5.02
C GLN A 87 7.02 9.34 5.26
N HIS A 88 6.10 8.80 6.06
CA HIS A 88 6.11 7.38 6.46
C HIS A 88 4.79 6.67 6.22
N ASP A 89 3.72 7.40 5.88
CA ASP A 89 2.39 6.82 5.78
C ASP A 89 1.68 7.24 4.49
N ILE A 90 0.77 6.38 4.05
CA ILE A 90 -0.19 6.67 3.00
C ILE A 90 -1.59 6.30 3.48
N SER A 91 -2.56 7.16 3.20
CA SER A 91 -3.98 6.91 3.41
C SER A 91 -4.71 6.96 2.07
N LEU A 92 -5.62 6.01 1.84
CA LEU A 92 -6.48 5.95 0.66
C LEU A 92 -7.92 6.22 1.07
N ASP A 93 -8.41 7.43 0.80
CA ASP A 93 -9.78 7.83 1.09
C ASP A 93 -10.67 7.43 -0.09
N GLU A 94 -11.34 6.29 0.06
CA GLU A 94 -12.20 5.68 -0.96
C GLU A 94 -13.48 6.49 -1.15
N THR A 95 -13.82 6.77 -2.39
CA THR A 95 -15.05 7.49 -2.77
C THR A 95 -15.97 6.67 -3.65
N GLN A 96 -15.42 5.68 -4.35
CA GLN A 96 -16.14 4.74 -5.20
C GLN A 96 -15.60 3.34 -4.95
N HIS A 97 -16.52 2.38 -4.86
CA HIS A 97 -16.23 0.97 -4.67
C HIS A 97 -17.21 0.15 -5.50
N GLU A 98 -16.71 -0.70 -6.39
CA GLU A 98 -17.53 -1.57 -7.23
C GLU A 98 -17.01 -3.00 -7.16
N GLN A 99 -17.88 -3.92 -6.74
CA GLN A 99 -17.53 -5.33 -6.59
C GLN A 99 -17.61 -6.07 -7.93
N ILE A 100 -16.63 -6.92 -8.17
CA ILE A 100 -16.59 -7.86 -9.28
C ILE A 100 -17.02 -9.21 -8.74
N ILE A 101 -18.24 -9.62 -9.05
CA ILE A 101 -18.85 -10.87 -8.57
C ILE A 101 -18.96 -11.85 -9.74
N PRO A 102 -18.26 -13.01 -9.67
CA PRO A 102 -18.36 -14.05 -10.70
C PRO A 102 -19.70 -14.79 -10.65
N ASP A 103 -20.04 -15.54 -11.69
CA ASP A 103 -21.26 -16.34 -11.79
C ASP A 103 -21.17 -17.64 -10.95
N ARG A 104 -21.00 -17.48 -9.65
CA ARG A 104 -20.98 -18.54 -8.63
C ARG A 104 -21.21 -17.95 -7.24
N GLU A 105 -21.51 -18.80 -6.27
CA GLU A 105 -21.55 -18.36 -4.89
C GLU A 105 -20.14 -18.00 -4.36
N LEU A 106 -20.05 -16.86 -3.68
CA LEU A 106 -18.84 -16.45 -2.98
C LEU A 106 -18.75 -17.10 -1.60
N THR A 107 -17.58 -17.61 -1.27
CA THR A 107 -17.26 -18.02 0.10
C THR A 107 -17.27 -16.81 1.03
N PHE A 108 -17.44 -17.06 2.34
CA PHE A 108 -17.40 -15.99 3.34
C PHE A 108 -16.12 -15.15 3.25
N TYR A 109 -14.97 -15.79 3.08
CA TYR A 109 -13.69 -15.11 2.96
C TYR A 109 -13.61 -14.21 1.72
N GLU A 110 -14.13 -14.66 0.58
CA GLU A 110 -14.19 -13.83 -0.63
C GLU A 110 -15.08 -12.61 -0.43
N LYS A 111 -16.26 -12.78 0.21
CA LYS A 111 -17.18 -11.68 0.54
C LYS A 111 -16.50 -10.61 1.40
N VAL A 112 -15.69 -11.03 2.37
CA VAL A 112 -14.93 -10.11 3.23
C VAL A 112 -13.81 -9.41 2.45
N MET A 113 -13.09 -10.12 1.57
CA MET A 113 -11.96 -9.56 0.83
C MET A 113 -12.34 -8.60 -0.30
N ILE A 114 -13.59 -8.66 -0.79
CA ILE A 114 -14.10 -7.73 -1.79
C ILE A 114 -14.97 -6.62 -1.18
N SER A 115 -15.06 -6.54 0.16
CA SER A 115 -15.77 -5.44 0.78
C SER A 115 -14.92 -4.18 0.78
N GLU A 116 -15.58 -3.02 0.81
CA GLU A 116 -14.98 -1.72 1.04
C GLU A 116 -14.02 -1.75 2.25
N GLY A 117 -12.86 -1.11 2.09
CA GLY A 117 -11.83 -1.00 3.13
C GLY A 117 -11.09 -2.29 3.53
N SER A 118 -11.37 -3.44 2.92
CA SER A 118 -10.85 -4.74 3.39
C SER A 118 -9.37 -5.01 3.05
N VAL A 119 -8.92 -4.60 1.87
CA VAL A 119 -7.54 -4.83 1.39
C VAL A 119 -6.65 -3.63 1.70
N LEU A 120 -7.13 -2.44 1.36
CA LEU A 120 -6.49 -1.17 1.64
C LEU A 120 -7.51 -0.27 2.36
N SER A 121 -7.07 0.40 3.44
CA SER A 121 -7.91 1.20 4.32
C SER A 121 -7.65 2.69 4.11
N SER A 122 -8.61 3.52 4.55
CA SER A 122 -8.44 4.96 4.75
C SER A 122 -7.52 5.30 5.93
N ASP A 123 -7.22 4.32 6.78
CA ASP A 123 -6.22 4.46 7.83
C ASP A 123 -4.83 4.77 7.26
N ALA A 124 -4.00 5.42 8.07
CA ALA A 124 -2.59 5.62 7.77
C ALA A 124 -1.87 4.26 7.73
N MET A 125 -1.51 3.81 6.53
CA MET A 125 -0.72 2.61 6.29
C MET A 125 0.75 3.00 6.14
N THR A 126 1.65 2.29 6.81
CA THR A 126 3.07 2.59 6.70
C THR A 126 3.56 2.31 5.28
N TYR A 127 4.19 3.32 4.70
CA TYR A 127 4.78 3.35 3.36
C TYR A 127 6.29 3.29 3.49
N ILE A 128 6.90 2.26 2.89
CA ILE A 128 8.36 2.07 2.89
C ILE A 128 8.84 2.03 1.43
N PRO A 129 9.46 3.11 0.91
CA PRO A 129 10.10 3.07 -0.39
C PRO A 129 11.33 2.16 -0.32
N LEU A 130 11.37 1.12 -1.14
CA LEU A 130 12.54 0.25 -1.26
C LEU A 130 13.54 0.83 -2.26
N ASN A 131 13.04 1.40 -3.36
CA ASN A 131 13.78 2.11 -4.39
C ASN A 131 12.82 2.96 -5.26
N ASP A 132 13.30 3.61 -6.31
CA ASP A 132 12.49 4.48 -7.20
C ASP A 132 11.33 3.76 -7.93
N ARG A 133 11.33 2.42 -7.92
CA ARG A 133 10.41 1.55 -8.65
C ARG A 133 9.60 0.63 -7.75
N GLU A 134 9.92 0.53 -6.47
CA GLU A 134 9.35 -0.45 -5.55
C GLU A 134 9.03 0.18 -4.20
N LEU A 135 7.90 -0.25 -3.64
CA LEU A 135 7.47 0.13 -2.31
C LEU A 135 6.84 -1.05 -1.58
N LEU A 136 6.97 -1.06 -0.26
CA LEU A 136 6.17 -1.89 0.62
C LEU A 136 5.08 -1.04 1.26
N LEU A 137 3.87 -1.55 1.22
CA LEU A 137 2.74 -1.02 1.95
C LEU A 137 2.41 -1.95 3.11
N VAL A 138 2.51 -1.46 4.33
CA VAL A 138 2.22 -2.24 5.54
C VAL A 138 0.84 -1.86 6.04
N THR A 139 -0.06 -2.84 6.05
CA THR A 139 -1.41 -2.71 6.60
C THR A 139 -1.49 -3.41 7.95
N GLN A 140 -2.60 -3.23 8.68
CA GLN A 140 -2.84 -3.98 9.93
C GLN A 140 -2.86 -5.51 9.73
N ARG A 141 -3.08 -5.98 8.49
CA ARG A 141 -3.33 -7.39 8.17
C ARG A 141 -2.23 -8.02 7.32
N GLY A 142 -1.22 -7.25 6.89
CA GLY A 142 -0.13 -7.80 6.08
C GLY A 142 0.77 -6.74 5.48
N MET A 143 1.65 -7.19 4.59
CA MET A 143 2.54 -6.34 3.81
C MET A 143 2.33 -6.64 2.33
N ILE A 144 2.22 -5.59 1.52
CA ILE A 144 2.02 -5.67 0.08
C ILE A 144 3.22 -5.04 -0.61
N HIS A 145 3.93 -5.85 -1.41
CA HIS A 145 5.05 -5.38 -2.23
C HIS A 145 4.54 -4.96 -3.60
N PHE A 146 4.69 -3.67 -3.89
CA PHE A 146 4.32 -3.07 -5.16
C PHE A 146 5.57 -2.75 -5.98
N CYS A 147 5.58 -3.11 -7.27
CA CYS A 147 6.54 -2.58 -8.25
C CYS A 147 5.85 -1.79 -9.35
N LYS A 148 6.53 -0.78 -9.91
CA LYS A 148 6.09 -0.13 -11.15
C LYS A 148 6.04 -1.16 -12.28
N LYS A 149 5.04 -1.04 -13.17
CA LYS A 149 4.59 -1.99 -14.23
C LYS A 149 5.66 -2.77 -15.02
N VAL A 150 6.90 -2.30 -15.09
CA VAL A 150 8.02 -2.88 -15.87
C VAL A 150 8.98 -3.74 -15.02
N ALA A 151 8.91 -3.68 -13.68
CA ALA A 151 9.88 -4.32 -12.78
C ALA A 151 9.39 -5.62 -12.12
N CYS A 152 8.09 -5.92 -12.17
CA CYS A 152 7.49 -7.07 -11.47
C CYS A 152 7.45 -8.37 -12.32
N ALA A 153 8.19 -8.46 -13.44
CA ALA A 153 8.20 -9.64 -14.30
C ALA A 153 8.79 -10.89 -13.61
N ASP A 154 9.54 -10.71 -12.52
CA ASP A 154 10.32 -11.76 -11.85
C ASP A 154 9.85 -12.09 -10.43
N LEU A 155 8.76 -11.52 -9.92
CA LEU A 155 8.25 -11.92 -8.61
C LEU A 155 7.59 -13.29 -8.72
N PRO A 156 8.07 -14.33 -7.99
CA PRO A 156 7.50 -15.65 -8.07
C PRO A 156 6.02 -15.58 -7.70
N ALA A 157 5.15 -16.02 -8.61
CA ALA A 157 3.79 -16.36 -8.22
C ALA A 157 3.93 -17.41 -7.12
N TYR A 158 3.40 -17.14 -5.92
CA TYR A 158 3.38 -18.12 -4.85
C TYR A 158 2.62 -19.35 -5.39
N SER A 159 3.33 -20.41 -5.71
CA SER A 159 2.73 -21.61 -6.32
C SER A 159 1.67 -22.18 -5.39
N ASN A 160 0.55 -22.63 -5.98
CA ASN A 160 -0.51 -23.37 -5.26
C ASN A 160 -0.08 -24.76 -4.79
N SER A 161 1.15 -25.18 -5.09
CA SER A 161 1.71 -26.40 -4.51
C SER A 161 2.05 -26.14 -3.04
N GLU A 162 1.60 -27.03 -2.15
CA GLU A 162 2.21 -27.15 -0.83
C GLU A 162 3.73 -27.09 -0.99
N PRO A 163 4.48 -26.34 -0.15
CA PRO A 163 5.92 -26.40 -0.20
C PRO A 163 6.32 -27.87 -0.03
N GLU A 164 6.98 -28.46 -1.02
CA GLU A 164 7.61 -29.76 -0.88
C GLU A 164 8.65 -29.62 0.23
N VAL A 165 8.28 -29.99 1.45
CA VAL A 165 9.20 -30.04 2.57
C VAL A 165 10.12 -31.23 2.30
N ASN A 166 11.24 -30.96 1.63
CA ASN A 166 12.28 -31.94 1.41
C ASN A 166 13.07 -32.09 2.72
N ILE A 167 12.55 -32.92 3.63
CA ILE A 167 13.26 -33.37 4.82
C ILE A 167 14.07 -34.60 4.40
N ASN A 168 15.23 -34.38 3.80
CA ASN A 168 16.26 -35.39 3.61
C ASN A 168 17.57 -34.89 4.21
#